data_AF-A0A2G4F8G6-F1
#
_entry.id   AF-A0A2G4F8G6-F1
#
_cell.length_a   1.000
_cell.length_b   1.000
_cell.length_c   1.000
_cell.angle_alpha   90.00
_cell.angle_beta   90.00
_cell.angle_gamma   90.00
#
_symmetry.space_group_name_H-M   'P 1'
#
loop_
_entity.id
_entity.type
_entity.pdbx_description
1 polymer ?
#
loop_
_entity_poly.entity_id
_entity_poly.type
_entity_poly.pdbx_seq_one_letter_code
_entity_poly.pdbx_strand_id
1 'polypeptide(L)'
;MAKPAQAPPAKGQVRVNLRSSASLNLDESKNVRPDAPELGPNALETLMKQKEAEGRAMFKELGHADESQDAGLTNSAKMVLIKLADEPRMVKLGVELNFLAKSWPEANQQERQVILDRTSAIADQLLIEFRAALSALR
;
A
#
# COMPACT_ATOMS: atom_id res chain seq x y z
N MET A 1 -2.90 15.50 -77.92
CA MET A 1 -3.06 14.52 -76.82
C MET A 1 -2.79 15.24 -75.50
N ALA A 2 -3.84 15.75 -74.87
CA ALA A 2 -3.76 16.60 -73.68
C ALA A 2 -4.37 15.86 -72.47
N LYS A 3 -3.63 15.84 -71.37
CA LYS A 3 -3.92 15.20 -70.08
C LYS A 3 -4.97 16.04 -69.33
N PRO A 4 -6.11 15.49 -68.85
CA PRO A 4 -6.99 16.25 -67.97
C PRO A 4 -6.49 16.22 -66.53
N ALA A 5 -6.62 17.38 -65.90
CA ALA A 5 -6.10 17.72 -64.59
C ALA A 5 -6.76 16.93 -63.44
N GLN A 6 -5.93 16.60 -62.45
CA GLN A 6 -6.30 16.00 -61.18
C GLN A 6 -6.87 17.10 -60.27
N ALA A 7 -8.14 17.00 -59.91
CA ALA A 7 -8.80 17.90 -58.96
C ALA A 7 -8.35 17.57 -57.51
N PRO A 8 -8.15 18.59 -56.63
CA PRO A 8 -7.84 18.35 -55.23
C PRO A 8 -9.08 17.88 -54.44
N PRO A 9 -8.94 16.93 -53.49
CA PRO A 9 -10.07 16.45 -52.71
C PRO A 9 -10.54 17.49 -51.68
N ALA A 10 -11.86 17.59 -51.56
CA ALA A 10 -12.58 18.51 -50.68
C ALA A 10 -12.29 18.25 -49.20
N LYS A 11 -12.11 19.36 -48.46
CA LYS A 11 -12.03 19.43 -47.00
C LYS A 11 -13.30 18.83 -46.38
N GLY A 12 -13.13 17.98 -45.35
CA GLY A 12 -14.20 17.69 -44.40
C GLY A 12 -14.64 16.23 -44.28
N GLN A 13 -13.72 15.25 -44.35
CA GLN A 13 -13.99 13.94 -43.72
C GLN A 13 -13.88 14.09 -42.20
N VAL A 14 -14.98 14.49 -41.54
CA VAL A 14 -15.13 14.30 -40.10
C VAL A 14 -15.33 12.80 -39.87
N ARG A 15 -14.23 12.08 -39.65
CA ARG A 15 -14.26 10.75 -39.05
C ARG A 15 -14.75 10.93 -37.61
N VAL A 16 -16.03 10.74 -37.38
CA VAL A 16 -16.56 10.59 -36.02
C VAL A 16 -16.06 9.22 -35.53
N ASN A 17 -14.93 9.22 -34.84
CA ASN A 17 -14.51 8.05 -34.07
C ASN A 17 -15.62 7.79 -33.04
N LEU A 18 -16.32 6.66 -33.19
CA LEU A 18 -17.18 6.09 -32.17
C LEU A 18 -16.36 6.04 -30.88
N ARG A 19 -16.64 6.95 -29.95
CA ARG A 19 -16.04 6.91 -28.61
C ARG A 19 -16.56 5.66 -27.94
N SER A 20 -15.63 4.77 -27.64
CA SER A 20 -15.80 3.57 -26.85
C SER A 20 -16.78 3.79 -25.71
N SER A 21 -17.75 2.89 -25.61
CA SER A 21 -18.66 2.73 -24.49
C SER A 21 -17.86 2.44 -23.21
N ALA A 22 -17.44 3.50 -22.53
CA ALA A 22 -16.99 3.43 -21.15
C ALA A 22 -18.23 3.19 -20.28
N SER A 23 -18.37 1.97 -19.78
CA SER A 23 -19.36 1.64 -18.75
C SER A 23 -19.07 2.47 -17.50
N LEU A 24 -19.86 3.52 -17.28
CA LEU A 24 -19.80 4.36 -16.08
C LEU A 24 -20.07 3.47 -14.85
N ASN A 25 -19.14 3.48 -13.90
CA ASN A 25 -19.31 2.79 -12.63
C ASN A 25 -20.21 3.64 -11.73
N LEU A 26 -21.50 3.27 -11.67
CA LEU A 26 -22.53 4.02 -10.94
C LEU A 26 -22.75 3.39 -9.55
N ASP A 27 -22.98 4.21 -8.54
CA ASP A 27 -23.46 3.73 -7.23
C ASP A 27 -24.97 3.42 -7.25
N GLU A 28 -25.49 2.93 -6.12
CA GLU A 28 -26.92 2.61 -5.93
C GLU A 28 -27.85 3.83 -6.13
N SER A 29 -27.31 5.05 -6.01
CA SER A 29 -28.02 6.31 -6.27
C SER A 29 -27.79 6.85 -7.69
N LYS A 30 -27.17 6.06 -8.58
CA LYS A 30 -26.81 6.44 -9.96
C LYS A 30 -25.84 7.62 -10.06
N ASN A 31 -25.12 7.93 -8.98
CA ASN A 31 -24.02 8.87 -9.08
C ASN A 31 -22.82 8.15 -9.67
N VAL A 32 -22.04 8.87 -10.48
CA VAL A 32 -20.71 8.42 -10.87
C VAL A 32 -19.94 8.24 -9.56
N ARG A 33 -19.59 7.00 -9.22
CA ARG A 33 -18.67 6.80 -8.10
C ARG A 33 -17.38 7.51 -8.48
N PRO A 34 -16.84 8.40 -7.63
CA PRO A 34 -15.46 8.80 -7.84
C PRO A 34 -14.65 7.51 -7.87
N ASP A 35 -13.86 7.32 -8.93
CA ASP A 35 -12.88 6.24 -8.95
C ASP A 35 -12.11 6.32 -7.62
N ALA A 36 -11.94 5.18 -6.95
CA ALA A 36 -11.12 5.13 -5.76
C ALA A 36 -9.78 5.80 -6.11
N PRO A 37 -9.27 6.71 -5.25
CA PRO A 37 -8.06 7.46 -5.58
C PRO A 37 -6.97 6.47 -5.94
N GLU A 38 -6.37 6.68 -7.13
CA GLU A 38 -5.41 5.74 -7.69
C GLU A 38 -4.26 5.52 -6.70
N LEU A 39 -4.00 4.26 -6.35
CA LEU A 39 -2.93 3.90 -5.43
C LEU A 39 -1.59 4.13 -6.12
N GLY A 40 -0.97 5.25 -5.76
CA GLY A 40 0.33 5.64 -6.27
C GLY A 40 1.45 4.69 -5.81
N PRO A 41 2.63 4.75 -6.46
CA PRO A 41 3.74 3.83 -6.20
C PRO A 41 4.23 3.86 -4.74
N ASN A 42 4.01 4.95 -4.01
CA ASN A 42 4.49 5.14 -2.64
C ASN A 42 3.42 4.84 -1.57
N ALA A 43 2.21 4.38 -1.95
CA ALA A 43 1.13 4.17 -0.98
C ALA A 43 1.50 3.12 0.08
N LEU A 44 2.13 2.01 -0.35
CA LEU A 44 2.60 0.97 0.57
C LEU A 44 3.70 1.49 1.52
N GLU A 45 4.67 2.26 1.00
CA GLU A 45 5.71 2.87 1.83
C GLU A 45 5.11 3.84 2.86
N THR A 46 4.11 4.61 2.45
CA THR A 46 3.40 5.56 3.33
C THR A 46 2.70 4.84 4.47
N LEU A 47 2.01 3.73 4.18
CA LEU A 47 1.41 2.86 5.20
C LEU A 47 2.47 2.33 6.17
N MET A 48 3.60 1.82 5.67
CA MET A 48 4.66 1.28 6.52
C MET A 48 5.23 2.36 7.45
N LYS A 49 5.47 3.58 6.95
CA LYS A 49 5.93 4.71 7.78
C LYS A 49 4.92 5.10 8.86
N GLN A 50 3.62 5.05 8.56
CA GLN A 50 2.56 5.28 9.54
C GLN A 50 2.60 4.21 10.64
N LYS A 51 2.70 2.93 10.27
CA LYS A 51 2.77 1.81 11.23
C LYS A 51 4.03 1.83 12.08
N GLU A 52 5.16 2.23 11.51
CA GLU A 52 6.38 2.47 12.28
C GLU A 52 6.22 3.59 13.30
N ALA A 53 5.53 4.68 12.93
CA ALA A 53 5.25 5.79 13.85
C ALA A 53 4.32 5.35 15.00
N GLU A 54 3.29 4.54 14.70
CA GLU A 54 2.43 3.90 15.70
C GLU A 54 3.23 3.01 16.66
N GLY A 55 4.13 2.18 16.14
CA GLY A 55 5.03 1.35 16.95
C GLY A 55 5.93 2.19 17.86
N ARG A 56 6.55 3.26 17.34
CA ARG A 56 7.36 4.19 18.16
C ARG A 56 6.55 4.85 19.26
N ALA A 57 5.32 5.27 18.98
CA ALA A 57 4.42 5.84 19.98
C ALA A 57 4.08 4.81 21.07
N MET A 58 3.77 3.57 20.70
CA MET A 58 3.53 2.46 21.62
C MET A 58 4.75 2.20 22.53
N PHE A 59 5.97 2.19 21.98
CA PHE A 59 7.17 2.00 22.80
C PHE A 59 7.37 3.12 23.82
N LYS A 60 7.06 4.37 23.45
CA LYS A 60 7.06 5.52 24.36
C LYS A 60 6.01 5.36 25.46
N GLU A 61 4.77 4.99 25.09
CA GLU A 61 3.66 4.74 26.03
C GLU A 61 4.00 3.68 27.09
N LEU A 62 4.66 2.59 26.67
CA LEU A 62 5.05 1.50 27.55
C LEU A 62 6.31 1.81 28.39
N GLY A 63 6.99 2.93 28.15
CA GLY A 63 8.23 3.31 28.84
C GLY A 63 9.47 2.54 28.36
N HIS A 64 9.42 2.01 27.14
CA HIS A 64 10.51 1.25 26.53
C HIS A 64 11.31 2.03 25.48
N ALA A 65 10.95 3.28 25.22
CA ALA A 65 11.71 4.16 24.34
C ALA A 65 12.96 4.69 25.05
N ASP A 66 14.11 4.60 24.40
CA ASP A 66 15.38 5.14 24.88
C ASP A 66 16.13 5.80 23.72
N GLU A 67 16.08 7.13 23.66
CA GLU A 67 16.69 7.93 22.60
C GLU A 67 18.22 7.96 22.68
N SER A 68 18.83 7.46 23.77
CA SER A 68 20.28 7.31 23.90
C SER A 68 20.83 6.06 23.19
N GLN A 69 19.96 5.12 22.81
CA GLN A 69 20.32 3.88 22.14
C GLN A 69 20.10 3.99 20.63
N ASP A 70 20.96 3.36 19.84
CA ASP A 70 20.85 3.35 18.36
C ASP A 70 19.49 2.81 17.87
N ALA A 71 18.89 1.88 18.63
CA ALA A 71 17.60 1.28 18.30
C ALA A 71 16.40 2.10 18.78
N GLY A 72 16.62 3.22 19.51
CA GLY A 72 15.57 4.02 20.11
C GLY A 72 14.76 3.30 21.20
N LEU A 73 15.29 2.18 21.72
CA LEU A 73 14.61 1.26 22.64
C LEU A 73 15.53 0.86 23.78
N THR A 74 14.95 0.59 24.95
CA THR A 74 15.66 -0.05 26.07
C THR A 74 16.20 -1.42 25.65
N ASN A 75 17.32 -1.81 26.26
CA ASN A 75 17.95 -3.11 25.97
C ASN A 75 17.03 -4.29 26.28
N SER A 76 16.22 -4.21 27.36
CA SER A 76 15.26 -5.25 27.72
C SER A 76 14.17 -5.42 26.67
N ALA A 77 13.58 -4.31 26.21
CA ALA A 77 12.58 -4.33 25.15
C ALA A 77 13.13 -4.89 23.85
N LYS A 78 14.34 -4.46 23.46
CA LYS A 78 15.04 -4.97 22.27
C LYS A 78 15.22 -6.49 22.34
N MET A 79 15.69 -7.02 23.48
CA MET A 79 15.90 -8.46 23.65
C MET A 79 14.60 -9.26 23.58
N VAL A 80 13.49 -8.75 24.12
CA VAL A 80 12.19 -9.41 24.01
C VAL A 80 11.68 -9.41 22.57
N LEU A 81 11.76 -8.28 21.88
CA LEU A 81 11.32 -8.20 20.48
C LEU A 81 12.15 -9.10 19.56
N ILE A 82 13.47 -9.22 19.79
CA ILE A 82 14.32 -10.16 19.04
C ILE A 82 13.83 -11.60 19.24
N LYS A 83 13.62 -12.02 20.50
CA LYS A 83 13.12 -13.38 20.79
C LYS A 83 11.75 -13.65 20.19
N LEU A 84 10.86 -12.67 20.27
CA LEU A 84 9.53 -12.74 19.68
C LEU A 84 9.62 -12.87 18.15
N ALA A 85 10.52 -12.10 17.50
CA ALA A 85 10.71 -12.15 16.06
C ALA A 85 11.14 -13.53 15.54
N ASP A 86 11.84 -14.32 16.36
CA ASP A 86 12.24 -15.69 16.05
C ASP A 86 11.10 -16.71 16.19
N GLU A 87 9.95 -16.34 16.76
CA GLU A 87 8.82 -17.25 16.87
C GLU A 87 8.28 -17.62 15.47
N PRO A 88 7.94 -18.89 15.22
CA PRO A 88 7.50 -19.34 13.89
C PRO A 88 6.34 -18.54 13.30
N ARG A 89 5.42 -18.04 14.14
CA ARG A 89 4.32 -17.19 13.71
C ARG A 89 4.79 -15.81 13.24
N MET A 90 5.77 -15.22 13.92
CA MET A 90 6.32 -13.91 13.58
C MET A 90 7.17 -13.98 12.31
N VAL A 91 7.96 -15.06 12.18
CA VAL A 91 8.69 -15.36 10.94
C VAL A 91 7.74 -15.47 9.75
N LYS A 92 6.61 -16.18 9.89
CA LYS A 92 5.59 -16.28 8.83
C LYS A 92 5.02 -14.92 8.42
N LEU A 93 4.67 -14.07 9.40
CA LEU A 93 4.19 -12.72 9.12
C LEU A 93 5.25 -11.87 8.40
N GLY A 94 6.52 -11.97 8.81
CA GLY A 94 7.63 -11.27 8.14
C GLY A 94 7.87 -11.75 6.70
N VAL A 95 7.77 -13.06 6.44
CA VAL A 95 7.85 -13.62 5.09
C VAL A 95 6.69 -13.12 4.22
N GLU A 96 5.48 -13.09 4.77
CA GLU A 96 4.30 -12.60 4.05
C GLU A 96 4.42 -11.10 3.73
N LEU A 97 4.85 -10.27 4.68
CA LEU A 97 5.12 -8.84 4.42
C LEU A 97 6.16 -8.65 3.31
N ASN A 98 7.25 -9.41 3.33
CA ASN A 98 8.29 -9.33 2.30
C ASN A 98 7.75 -9.75 0.92
N PHE A 99 6.90 -10.78 0.87
CA PHE A 99 6.24 -11.19 -0.36
C PHE A 99 5.33 -10.08 -0.92
N LEU A 100 4.48 -9.52 -0.07
CA LEU A 100 3.57 -8.43 -0.43
C LEU A 100 4.33 -7.20 -0.95
N ALA A 101 5.39 -6.79 -0.26
CA ALA A 101 6.24 -5.68 -0.68
C ALA A 101 6.92 -5.92 -2.03
N LYS A 102 7.35 -7.16 -2.31
CA LYS A 102 7.95 -7.54 -3.61
C LYS A 102 6.92 -7.57 -4.73
N SER A 103 5.68 -7.93 -4.45
CA SER A 103 4.59 -7.97 -5.44
C SER A 103 4.04 -6.58 -5.80
N TRP A 104 4.24 -5.59 -4.93
CA TRP A 104 3.70 -4.24 -5.07
C TRP A 104 3.99 -3.53 -6.41
N PRO A 105 5.23 -3.56 -6.96
CA PRO A 105 5.54 -2.82 -8.19
C PRO A 105 4.77 -3.35 -9.40
N GLU A 106 4.49 -4.66 -9.43
CA GLU A 106 3.82 -5.35 -10.53
C GLU A 106 2.28 -5.39 -10.37
N ALA A 107 1.79 -5.09 -9.17
CA ALA A 107 0.38 -5.14 -8.84
C ALA A 107 -0.44 -4.07 -9.58
N ASN A 108 -1.58 -4.48 -10.12
CA ASN A 108 -2.61 -3.58 -10.63
C ASN A 108 -3.38 -2.88 -9.49
N GLN A 109 -4.29 -1.96 -9.80
CA GLN A 109 -5.01 -1.17 -8.79
C GLN A 109 -5.81 -2.02 -7.78
N GLN A 110 -6.47 -3.08 -8.24
CA GLN A 110 -7.23 -3.96 -7.36
C GLN A 110 -6.30 -4.78 -6.46
N GLU A 111 -5.21 -5.31 -7.02
CA GLU A 111 -4.19 -6.05 -6.28
C GLU A 111 -3.49 -5.15 -5.24
N ARG A 112 -3.20 -3.90 -5.58
CA ARG A 112 -2.64 -2.91 -4.66
C ARG A 112 -3.54 -2.67 -3.46
N GLN A 113 -4.86 -2.58 -3.67
CA GLN A 113 -5.78 -2.43 -2.54
C GLN A 113 -5.72 -3.64 -1.62
N VAL A 114 -5.74 -4.86 -2.17
CA VAL A 114 -5.61 -6.11 -1.39
C VAL A 114 -4.28 -6.16 -0.65
N ILE A 115 -3.17 -5.76 -1.29
CA ILE A 115 -1.85 -5.71 -0.67
C ILE A 115 -1.83 -4.70 0.48
N LEU A 116 -2.42 -3.52 0.33
CA LEU A 116 -2.50 -2.52 1.40
C LEU A 116 -3.30 -3.03 2.60
N ASP A 117 -4.49 -3.55 2.34
CA ASP A 117 -5.37 -4.08 3.39
C ASP A 117 -4.68 -5.20 4.16
N ARG A 118 -4.03 -6.12 3.43
CA ARG A 118 -3.30 -7.24 4.03
C ARG A 118 -2.07 -6.79 4.81
N THR A 119 -1.31 -5.84 4.26
CA THR A 119 -0.14 -5.27 4.94
C THR A 119 -0.55 -4.57 6.23
N SER A 120 -1.63 -3.79 6.20
CA SER A 120 -2.15 -3.12 7.40
C SER A 120 -2.55 -4.14 8.47
N ALA A 121 -3.31 -5.17 8.09
CA ALA A 121 -3.73 -6.22 9.03
C ALA A 121 -2.55 -6.96 9.67
N ILE A 122 -1.50 -7.26 8.90
CA ILE A 122 -0.29 -7.87 9.46
C ILE A 122 0.42 -6.90 10.39
N ALA A 123 0.59 -5.63 10.00
CA ALA A 123 1.23 -4.63 10.85
C ALA A 123 0.48 -4.43 12.17
N ASP A 124 -0.86 -4.40 12.14
CA ASP A 124 -1.70 -4.33 13.35
C ASP A 124 -1.49 -5.55 14.25
N GLN A 125 -1.45 -6.76 13.67
CA GLN A 125 -1.16 -7.97 14.44
C GLN A 125 0.24 -7.91 15.07
N LEU A 126 1.26 -7.45 14.34
CA LEU A 126 2.61 -7.28 14.89
C LEU A 126 2.61 -6.32 16.08
N LEU A 127 1.92 -5.18 15.97
CA LEU A 127 1.81 -4.21 17.07
C LEU A 127 1.12 -4.81 18.29
N ILE A 128 0.08 -5.63 18.11
CA ILE A 128 -0.60 -6.34 19.21
C ILE A 128 0.36 -7.30 19.92
N GLU A 129 1.09 -8.12 19.17
CA GLU A 129 2.06 -9.08 19.73
C GLU A 129 3.21 -8.35 20.45
N PHE A 130 3.73 -7.27 19.86
CA PHE A 130 4.77 -6.44 20.47
C PHE A 130 4.28 -5.82 21.78
N ARG A 131 3.07 -5.25 21.78
CA ARG A 131 2.47 -4.68 23.00
C ARG A 131 2.33 -5.75 24.08
N ALA A 132 1.82 -6.92 23.74
CA ALA A 132 1.64 -8.02 24.71
C ALA A 132 2.98 -8.45 25.32
N ALA A 133 3.98 -8.70 24.49
CA ALA A 133 5.30 -9.14 24.94
C ALA A 133 6.01 -8.08 25.79
N LEU A 134 5.94 -6.80 25.39
CA LEU A 134 6.56 -5.70 26.13
C LEU A 134 5.82 -5.31 27.40
N SER A 135 4.50 -5.51 27.45
CA SER A 135 3.73 -5.28 28.68
C SER A 135 4.08 -6.29 29.76
N ALA A 136 4.49 -7.50 29.39
CA ALA A 136 4.95 -8.53 30.32
C ALA A 136 6.32 -8.24 30.97
N LEU A 137 7.02 -7.17 30.54
CA LEU A 137 8.26 -6.71 31.16
C LEU A 137 8.03 -5.73 32.34
N ARG A 138 6.81 -5.24 32.53
CA ARG A 138 6.42 -4.43 33.71
C ARG A 138 6.00 -5.34 34.86
#